data_AF-A0A0D2QC43-F1
#
_entry.id   AF-A0A0D2QC43-F1
#
_cell.length_a   1.000
_cell.length_b   1.000
_cell.length_c   1.000
_cell.angle_alpha   90.00
_cell.angle_beta   90.00
_cell.angle_gamma   90.00
#
_symmetry.space_group_name_H-M   'P 1'
#
loop_
_entity.id
_entity.type
_entity.pdbx_description
1 polymer ?
#
loop_
_entity_poly.entity_id
_entity_poly.type
_entity_poly.pdbx_seq_one_letter_code
_entity_poly.pdbx_strand_id
1 'polypeptide(L)'
;MATATVTAASTLSWLHSFGGTQNETTKVADKNRVFVVFAQKKAKKTRKIILKEDVEYLGKKGQLLDVKAGYFRNYLLPTGKAQIITSSLLKEMKMEEERIEAEKQRVKEEAQQLALIFETVGAFKVKRKGGKGKQIFGR
;
A
#
# COMPACT_ATOMS: atom_id res chain seq x y z
N MET A 1 32.19 41.14 28.03
CA MET A 1 32.95 39.88 28.18
C MET A 1 32.73 39.36 29.59
N ALA A 2 31.74 38.49 29.79
CA ALA A 2 31.65 37.56 30.91
C ALA A 2 30.47 36.61 30.67
N THR A 3 30.80 35.36 30.36
CA THR A 3 29.93 34.20 30.20
C THR A 3 29.71 33.50 31.53
N ALA A 4 28.49 33.01 31.81
CA ALA A 4 28.28 31.79 32.60
C ALA A 4 26.84 31.28 32.47
N THR A 5 26.70 30.13 31.82
CA THR A 5 25.55 29.22 31.84
C THR A 5 25.66 28.26 33.03
N VAL A 6 24.59 27.99 33.80
CA VAL A 6 24.31 26.66 34.37
C VAL A 6 22.80 26.50 34.62
N THR A 7 22.17 25.58 33.89
CA THR A 7 20.85 24.99 34.14
C THR A 7 20.94 23.94 35.25
N ALA A 8 20.15 24.08 36.33
CA ALA A 8 20.05 23.10 37.40
C ALA A 8 18.77 22.25 37.23
N ALA A 9 18.95 20.93 37.09
CA ALA A 9 17.87 19.95 37.03
C ALA A 9 17.31 19.69 38.45
N SER A 10 15.99 19.83 38.61
CA SER A 10 15.25 19.52 39.82
C SER A 10 15.08 18.01 39.97
N THR A 11 15.85 17.41 40.88
CA THR A 11 15.66 16.04 41.37
C THR A 11 14.61 16.04 42.47
N LEU A 12 13.38 15.65 42.17
CA LEU A 12 12.34 15.44 43.18
C LEU A 12 12.61 14.14 43.94
N SER A 13 13.22 14.29 45.12
CA SER A 13 13.32 13.28 46.17
C SER A 13 11.94 13.05 46.81
N TRP A 14 11.35 11.88 46.59
CA TRP A 14 10.25 11.38 47.42
C TRP A 14 10.83 10.74 48.67
N LEU A 15 10.79 11.46 49.79
CA LEU A 15 11.02 10.90 51.10
C LEU A 15 9.89 11.34 52.04
N HIS A 16 8.95 10.44 52.31
CA HIS A 16 8.16 10.47 53.54
C HIS A 16 8.14 9.06 54.11
N SER A 17 8.95 8.90 55.16
CA SER A 17 8.87 7.82 56.13
C SER A 17 7.67 8.11 57.04
N PHE A 18 6.81 7.12 57.27
CA PHE A 18 6.14 6.98 58.57
C PHE A 18 5.69 5.52 58.74
N GLY A 19 6.20 4.89 59.79
CA GLY A 19 5.93 3.50 60.14
C GLY A 19 4.52 3.29 60.72
N GLY A 20 4.11 2.02 60.71
CA GLY A 20 2.88 1.57 61.34
C GLY A 20 2.69 0.06 61.12
N THR A 21 3.31 -0.74 61.98
CA THR A 21 2.95 -2.16 62.14
C THR A 21 1.74 -2.22 63.07
N GLN A 22 0.59 -2.66 62.56
CA GLN A 22 -0.39 -3.42 63.34
C GLN A 22 -1.07 -4.44 62.44
N ASN A 23 -0.96 -5.69 62.87
CA ASN A 23 -1.63 -6.85 62.29
C ASN A 23 -3.11 -6.79 62.64
N GLU A 24 -3.99 -6.86 61.64
CA GLU A 24 -5.35 -7.37 61.81
C GLU A 24 -5.63 -8.38 60.71
N THR A 25 -5.61 -9.64 61.12
CA THR A 25 -6.09 -10.78 60.35
C THR A 25 -7.62 -10.69 60.22
N THR A 26 -8.10 -9.91 59.26
CA THR A 26 -9.48 -10.03 58.79
C THR A 26 -9.53 -11.09 57.70
N LYS A 27 -10.33 -12.13 57.96
CA LYS A 27 -10.47 -13.31 57.12
C LYS A 27 -10.71 -12.94 55.65
N VAL A 28 -9.71 -13.21 54.81
CA VAL A 28 -9.89 -13.32 53.36
C VAL A 28 -10.73 -14.58 53.15
N ALA A 29 -12.04 -14.40 53.00
CA ALA A 29 -12.91 -15.48 52.57
C ALA A 29 -12.46 -15.88 51.16
N ASP A 30 -11.77 -17.02 51.08
CA ASP A 30 -11.46 -17.74 49.85
C ASP A 30 -12.76 -18.02 49.09
N LYS A 31 -13.16 -17.06 48.26
CA LYS A 31 -14.05 -17.34 47.13
C LYS A 31 -13.18 -18.11 46.14
N ASN A 32 -13.16 -19.42 46.34
CA ASN A 32 -12.64 -20.41 45.43
C ASN A 32 -13.40 -20.23 44.09
N ARG A 33 -12.94 -19.28 43.27
CA ARG A 33 -13.47 -19.02 41.94
C ARG A 33 -12.99 -20.19 41.08
N VAL A 34 -13.87 -21.17 40.95
CA VAL A 34 -13.70 -22.27 39.99
C VAL A 34 -13.55 -21.64 38.61
N PHE A 35 -12.32 -21.62 38.08
CA PHE A 35 -12.09 -21.27 36.68
C PHE A 35 -12.69 -22.39 35.82
N VAL A 36 -13.92 -22.18 35.35
CA VAL A 36 -14.52 -23.07 34.35
C VAL A 36 -13.80 -22.81 33.02
N VAL A 37 -12.92 -23.73 32.64
CA VAL A 37 -12.27 -23.70 31.32
C VAL A 37 -13.32 -24.03 30.27
N PHE A 38 -13.87 -23.00 29.63
CA PHE A 38 -14.74 -23.18 28.48
C PHE A 38 -13.86 -23.32 27.23
N ALA A 39 -13.76 -24.54 26.68
CA ALA A 39 -13.06 -24.77 25.43
C ALA A 39 -13.80 -24.06 24.29
N GLN A 40 -13.25 -22.97 23.77
CA GLN A 40 -13.81 -22.28 22.62
C GLN A 40 -13.28 -22.89 21.31
N LYS A 41 -14.19 -23.16 20.36
CA LYS A 41 -13.84 -23.63 19.01
C LYS A 41 -12.97 -22.59 18.31
N LYS A 42 -11.81 -23.00 17.80
CA LYS A 42 -10.85 -22.10 17.12
C LYS A 42 -11.43 -21.59 15.78
N ALA A 43 -11.45 -20.27 15.59
CA ALA A 43 -11.83 -19.65 14.33
C ALA A 43 -10.62 -19.46 13.39
N LYS A 44 -10.84 -19.62 12.07
CA LYS A 44 -9.82 -19.39 11.04
C LYS A 44 -9.67 -17.89 10.77
N LYS A 45 -8.45 -17.36 10.93
CA LYS A 45 -8.14 -15.95 10.65
C LYS A 45 -7.76 -15.76 9.18
N THR A 46 -8.43 -14.84 8.49
CA THR A 46 -8.17 -14.46 7.10
C THR A 46 -7.76 -12.98 6.99
N ARG A 47 -7.11 -12.62 5.87
CA ARG A 47 -6.62 -11.27 5.56
C ARG A 47 -6.92 -10.95 4.09
N LYS A 48 -7.42 -9.74 3.84
CA LYS A 48 -7.62 -9.21 2.48
C LYS A 48 -6.33 -8.62 1.96
N ILE A 49 -5.85 -9.09 0.82
CA ILE A 49 -4.56 -8.70 0.25
C ILE A 49 -4.67 -8.40 -1.24
N ILE A 50 -3.75 -7.57 -1.72
CA ILE A 50 -3.49 -7.33 -3.14
C ILE A 50 -2.16 -7.98 -3.50
N LEU A 51 -2.11 -8.74 -4.58
CA LEU A 51 -0.87 -9.32 -5.09
C LEU A 51 -0.06 -8.28 -5.87
N LYS A 52 1.22 -8.13 -5.56
CA LYS A 52 2.16 -7.26 -6.27
C LYS A 52 2.89 -7.98 -7.40
N GLU A 53 2.98 -9.29 -7.31
CA GLU A 53 3.63 -10.18 -8.28
C GLU A 53 2.69 -11.32 -8.65
N ASP A 54 2.97 -11.98 -9.77
CA ASP A 54 2.32 -13.25 -10.09
C ASP A 54 2.83 -14.33 -9.11
N VAL A 55 1.91 -15.09 -8.52
CA VAL A 55 2.24 -16.15 -7.58
C VAL A 55 1.51 -17.40 -8.03
N GLU A 56 2.30 -18.44 -8.31
CA GLU A 56 1.79 -19.76 -8.64
C GLU A 56 0.78 -20.22 -7.58
N TYR A 57 -0.35 -20.76 -8.03
CA TYR A 57 -1.49 -21.23 -7.21
C TYR A 57 -2.33 -20.16 -6.48
N LEU A 58 -1.97 -18.87 -6.51
CA LEU A 58 -2.83 -17.79 -5.98
C LEU A 58 -3.51 -17.01 -7.09
N GLY A 59 -2.74 -16.54 -8.07
CA GLY A 59 -3.24 -15.68 -9.13
C GLY A 59 -2.23 -14.64 -9.59
N LYS A 60 -2.68 -13.80 -10.53
CA LYS A 60 -1.86 -12.79 -11.19
C LYS A 60 -1.66 -11.55 -10.31
N LYS A 61 -0.63 -10.77 -10.66
CA LYS A 61 -0.41 -9.42 -10.12
C LYS A 61 -1.69 -8.57 -10.23
N GLY A 62 -1.99 -7.83 -9.16
CA GLY A 62 -3.13 -6.90 -9.07
C GLY A 62 -4.44 -7.54 -8.64
N GLN A 63 -4.47 -8.84 -8.31
CA GLN A 63 -5.70 -9.49 -7.83
C GLN A 63 -5.93 -9.25 -6.34
N LEU A 64 -7.19 -8.98 -5.99
CA LEU A 64 -7.66 -8.84 -4.60
C LEU A 64 -8.17 -10.21 -4.11
N LEU A 65 -7.56 -10.74 -3.07
CA LEU A 65 -7.86 -12.09 -2.55
C LEU A 65 -7.87 -12.13 -1.02
N ASP A 66 -8.68 -13.04 -0.47
CA ASP A 66 -8.73 -13.33 0.96
C ASP A 66 -7.86 -14.57 1.27
N VAL A 67 -6.73 -14.35 1.95
CA VAL A 67 -5.78 -15.42 2.28
C VAL A 67 -5.77 -15.73 3.77
N LYS A 68 -5.20 -16.88 4.16
CA LYS A 68 -4.97 -17.21 5.57
C LYS A 68 -3.97 -16.22 6.18
N ALA A 69 -4.25 -15.73 7.39
CA ALA A 69 -3.41 -14.72 8.04
C ALA A 69 -1.94 -15.16 8.21
N GLY A 70 -1.71 -16.46 8.50
CA GLY A 70 -0.35 -17.01 8.62
C GLY A 70 0.40 -17.07 7.29
N TYR A 71 -0.30 -17.33 6.18
CA TYR A 71 0.32 -17.38 4.86
C TYR A 71 0.77 -15.99 4.40
N PHE A 72 -0.06 -14.96 4.65
CA PHE A 72 0.35 -13.58 4.41
C PHE A 72 1.57 -13.19 5.26
N ARG A 73 1.53 -13.41 6.59
CA ARG A 73 2.59 -12.98 7.50
C ARG A 73 3.92 -13.70 7.27
N ASN A 74 3.89 -15.01 7.03
CA ASN A 74 5.11 -15.82 6.99
C ASN A 74 5.73 -15.91 5.60
N TYR A 75 4.94 -15.76 4.52
CA TYR A 75 5.42 -15.92 3.15
C TYR A 75 5.26 -14.64 2.32
N LEU A 76 4.03 -14.15 2.13
CA LEU A 76 3.78 -13.08 1.15
C LEU A 76 4.32 -11.71 1.58
N LEU A 77 4.29 -11.40 2.88
CA LEU A 77 4.79 -10.15 3.43
C LEU A 77 6.34 -10.09 3.38
N PRO A 78 7.10 -11.06 3.91
CA PRO A 78 8.56 -11.00 3.88
C PRO A 78 9.13 -11.13 2.46
N THR A 79 8.45 -11.82 1.55
CA THR A 79 8.87 -11.87 0.14
C THR A 79 8.43 -10.66 -0.68
N GLY A 80 7.64 -9.74 -0.11
CA GLY A 80 7.17 -8.54 -0.80
C GLY A 80 6.12 -8.79 -1.90
N LYS A 81 5.61 -10.03 -2.00
CA LYS A 81 4.69 -10.49 -3.05
C LYS A 81 3.26 -9.97 -2.90
N ALA A 82 2.87 -9.53 -1.70
CA ALA A 82 1.54 -8.99 -1.45
C ALA A 82 1.54 -7.83 -0.47
N GLN A 83 0.48 -7.02 -0.53
CA GLN A 83 0.24 -5.90 0.38
C GLN A 83 -1.17 -6.01 1.00
N ILE A 84 -1.34 -5.47 2.21
CA ILE A 84 -2.65 -5.42 2.87
C ILE A 84 -3.51 -4.39 2.15
N ILE A 85 -4.76 -4.76 1.89
CA ILE A 85 -5.74 -3.83 1.35
C ILE A 85 -6.22 -2.92 2.49
N THR A 86 -5.86 -1.65 2.42
CA THR A 86 -6.45 -0.57 3.23
C THR A 86 -7.47 0.21 2.40
N SER A 87 -8.39 0.89 3.08
CA SER A 87 -9.38 1.75 2.40
C SER A 87 -8.72 2.91 1.64
N SER A 88 -7.58 3.42 2.12
CA SER A 88 -6.79 4.43 1.42
C SER A 88 -6.20 3.88 0.11
N LEU A 89 -5.57 2.71 0.17
CA LEU A 89 -4.96 2.07 -1.00
C LEU A 89 -5.98 1.77 -2.09
N LEU A 90 -7.19 1.32 -1.73
CA LEU A 90 -8.27 1.11 -2.69
C LEU A 90 -8.69 2.40 -3.41
N LYS A 91 -8.69 3.54 -2.72
CA LYS A 91 -9.02 4.83 -3.33
C LYS A 91 -7.90 5.28 -4.26
N GLU A 92 -6.65 5.18 -3.82
CA GLU A 92 -5.48 5.51 -4.63
C GLU A 92 -5.45 4.68 -5.93
N MET A 93 -5.70 3.38 -5.85
CA MET A 93 -5.79 2.52 -7.03
C MET A 93 -6.87 2.95 -8.00
N LYS A 94 -8.08 3.25 -7.52
CA LYS A 94 -9.18 3.72 -8.38
C LYS A 94 -8.84 5.04 -9.06
N MET A 95 -8.27 5.99 -8.32
CA MET A 95 -7.84 7.28 -8.88
C MET A 95 -6.79 7.10 -9.98
N GLU A 96 -5.83 6.19 -9.77
CA GLU A 96 -4.81 5.90 -10.77
C GLU A 96 -5.38 5.19 -12.00
N GLU A 97 -6.30 4.24 -11.81
CA GLU A 97 -7.01 3.58 -12.92
C GLU A 97 -7.82 4.58 -13.76
N GLU A 98 -8.57 5.48 -13.11
CA GLU A 98 -9.31 6.55 -13.78
C GLU A 98 -8.38 7.49 -14.56
N ARG A 99 -7.22 7.84 -13.98
CA ARG A 99 -6.22 8.66 -14.66
C ARG A 99 -5.66 7.98 -15.91
N ILE A 100 -5.31 6.71 -15.80
CA ILE A 100 -4.78 5.92 -16.93
C ILE A 100 -5.84 5.78 -18.03
N GLU A 101 -7.09 5.55 -17.66
CA GLU A 101 -8.17 5.41 -18.64
C GLU A 101 -8.47 6.73 -19.35
N ALA A 102 -8.49 7.85 -18.61
CA ALA A 102 -8.65 9.18 -19.19
C ALA A 102 -7.51 9.51 -20.17
N GLU A 103 -6.27 9.17 -19.84
CA GLU A 103 -5.13 9.39 -20.74
C GLU A 103 -5.24 8.52 -22.00
N LYS A 104 -5.61 7.25 -21.86
CA LYS A 104 -5.85 6.37 -23.02
C LYS A 104 -6.96 6.89 -23.93
N GLN A 105 -8.02 7.46 -23.35
CA GLN A 105 -9.11 8.05 -24.12
C GLN A 105 -8.63 9.27 -24.91
N ARG A 106 -7.89 10.19 -24.26
CA ARG A 106 -7.30 11.35 -24.93
C ARG A 106 -6.40 10.96 -26.09
N VAL A 107 -5.47 10.02 -25.88
CA VAL A 107 -4.56 9.55 -26.93
C VAL A 107 -5.33 8.92 -28.09
N LYS A 108 -6.40 8.16 -27.81
CA LYS A 108 -7.27 7.61 -28.86
C LYS A 108 -7.99 8.70 -29.63
N GLU A 109 -8.54 9.70 -28.95
CA GLU A 109 -9.23 10.83 -29.57
C GLU A 109 -8.29 11.64 -30.45
N GLU A 110 -7.08 11.96 -29.97
CA GLU A 110 -6.04 12.64 -30.75
C GLU A 110 -5.66 11.83 -32.01
N ALA A 111 -5.45 10.52 -31.86
CA ALA A 111 -5.15 9.65 -33.00
C ALA A 111 -6.29 9.61 -34.03
N GLN A 112 -7.54 9.60 -33.58
CA GLN A 112 -8.71 9.65 -34.46
C GLN A 112 -8.83 10.99 -35.18
N GLN A 113 -8.58 12.11 -34.48
CA GLN A 113 -8.57 13.43 -35.10
C GLN A 113 -7.48 13.55 -36.17
N LEU A 114 -6.26 13.06 -35.87
CA LEU A 114 -5.18 13.04 -36.85
C LEU A 114 -5.53 12.19 -38.07
N ALA A 115 -6.13 11.01 -37.87
CA ALA A 115 -6.57 10.16 -38.97
C ALA A 115 -7.57 10.90 -39.88
N LEU A 116 -8.57 11.57 -39.29
CA LEU A 116 -9.57 12.33 -40.04
C LEU A 116 -8.97 13.52 -40.81
N ILE A 117 -7.96 14.18 -40.24
CA ILE A 117 -7.21 15.23 -40.94
C ILE A 117 -6.51 14.62 -42.16
N PHE A 118 -5.80 13.50 -42.01
CA PHE A 118 -5.10 12.86 -43.13
C PHE A 118 -6.04 12.32 -44.20
N GLU A 119 -7.24 11.84 -43.84
CA GLU A 119 -8.27 11.44 -44.80
C GLU A 119 -8.82 12.63 -45.60
N THR A 120 -8.95 13.78 -44.95
CA THR A 120 -9.46 15.01 -45.58
C THR A 120 -8.40 15.70 -46.45
N VAL A 121 -7.12 15.58 -46.09
CA VAL A 121 -6.02 16.14 -46.87
C VAL A 121 -5.95 15.41 -48.20
N GLY A 122 -6.32 16.12 -49.27
CA GLY A 122 -6.28 15.61 -50.64
C GLY A 122 -4.88 15.26 -51.14
N ALA A 123 -4.77 14.90 -52.42
CA ALA A 123 -3.53 14.37 -53.00
C ALA A 123 -2.30 15.28 -52.77
N PHE A 124 -1.29 14.75 -52.07
CA PHE A 124 -0.03 15.44 -51.81
C PHE A 124 0.94 15.27 -53.00
N LYS A 125 1.25 16.38 -53.68
CA LYS A 125 2.21 16.38 -54.81
C LYS A 125 3.63 16.72 -54.32
N VAL A 126 4.47 15.70 -54.17
CA VAL A 126 5.90 15.88 -53.85
C VAL A 126 6.73 15.96 -55.12
N LYS A 127 7.34 17.12 -55.38
CA LYS A 127 8.26 17.29 -56.51
C LYS A 127 9.67 16.81 -56.12
N ARG A 128 10.22 15.85 -56.87
CA ARG A 128 11.62 15.39 -56.76
C ARG A 128 12.29 15.48 -58.14
N LYS A 129 13.60 15.75 -58.18
CA LYS A 129 14.35 15.71 -59.45
C LYS A 129 14.57 14.26 -59.87
N GLY A 130 14.12 13.91 -61.06
CA GLY A 130 14.38 12.61 -61.68
C GLY A 130 15.69 12.62 -62.46
N GLY A 131 16.52 11.59 -62.27
CA GLY A 131 17.70 11.33 -63.10
C GLY A 131 17.36 10.49 -64.33
N LYS A 132 18.39 10.13 -65.11
CA LYS A 132 18.24 9.27 -66.29
C LYS A 132 17.56 7.94 -65.90
N GLY A 133 16.55 7.52 -66.68
CA GLY A 133 15.89 6.22 -66.49
C GLY A 133 14.83 6.14 -65.37
N LYS A 134 14.07 7.21 -65.07
CA LYS A 134 13.06 7.25 -63.99
C LYS A 134 13.65 7.04 -62.57
N GLN A 135 14.96 7.25 -62.41
CA GLN A 135 15.62 7.15 -61.12
C GLN A 135 15.39 8.42 -60.30
N ILE A 136 15.24 8.28 -58.98
CA ILE A 136 15.06 9.39 -58.04
C ILE A 136 16.30 9.43 -57.15
N PHE A 137 17.03 10.54 -57.11
CA PHE A 137 18.23 10.70 -56.29
C PHE A 137 17.94 11.64 -55.10
N GLY A 138 18.40 11.27 -53.91
CA GLY A 138 18.45 12.12 -52.72
C GLY A 138 19.89 12.44 -52.34
N ARG A 139 20.08 13.45 -51.47
CA ARG A 139 21.20 13.35 -50.52
C ARG A 139 20.73 12.50 -49.35
#